data_AF-A0A2N0QM93-F1
#
_entry.id   AF-A0A2N0QM93-F1
#
_cell.length_a   1.000
_cell.length_b   1.000
_cell.length_c   1.000
_cell.angle_alpha   90.00
_cell.angle_beta   90.00
_cell.angle_gamma   90.00
#
_symmetry.space_group_name_H-M   'P 1'
#
loop_
_entity.id
_entity.type
_entity.pdbx_description
1 polymer ?
#
loop_
_entity_poly.entity_id
_entity_poly.type
_entity_poly.pdbx_seq_one_letter_code
_entity_poly.pdbx_strand_id
1 'polypeptide(L)'
;VSTSHPYYGAIAAIQNAGYVNGFEDGTYGVGKPITRYHMALILASAFDLSASNVDDLPFTDVYPGYKDTVAALYENNVTAGRTATTFDGSAYVTRGQMAVFLVKAIEASYPHLEVIEIKNDKVITTTGEYTFDESLSNIFSAENSQALANSNMIVNVAGSNIKGISVLVLNNGGTIDNPLVFNGGDLEVYGEVYVNADYIKIQNLTIYGDLILTENVTDQLEIVDVYLGGEIYYESEEEPNIIILYTE
;
A
#
# COMPACT_ATOMS: atom_id res chain seq x y z
N VAL A 1 -16.05 -10.41 25.03
CA VAL A 1 -15.76 -9.16 25.78
C VAL A 1 -17.08 -8.42 25.99
N SER A 2 -17.33 -7.79 27.15
CA SER A 2 -18.58 -7.03 27.37
C SER A 2 -18.74 -5.93 26.32
N THR A 3 -19.96 -5.70 25.82
CA THR A 3 -20.27 -4.62 24.86
C THR A 3 -20.02 -3.22 25.44
N SER A 4 -20.03 -3.09 26.77
CA SER A 4 -19.70 -1.85 27.48
C SER A 4 -18.19 -1.62 27.66
N HIS A 5 -17.34 -2.58 27.30
CA HIS A 5 -15.90 -2.42 27.41
C HIS A 5 -15.38 -1.43 26.37
N PRO A 6 -14.51 -0.46 26.70
CA PRO A 6 -14.06 0.56 25.76
C PRO A 6 -13.38 0.01 24.50
N TYR A 7 -12.74 -1.17 24.60
CA TYR A 7 -12.11 -1.86 23.47
C TYR A 7 -13.01 -2.88 22.76
N TYR A 8 -14.29 -3.01 23.13
CA TYR A 8 -15.18 -4.01 22.51
C TYR A 8 -15.26 -3.85 21.00
N GLY A 9 -15.49 -2.62 20.51
CA GLY A 9 -15.62 -2.35 19.08
C GLY A 9 -14.37 -2.73 18.28
N ALA A 10 -13.19 -2.33 18.75
CA ALA A 10 -11.92 -2.66 18.11
C ALA A 10 -11.64 -4.17 18.10
N ILE A 11 -11.89 -4.86 19.22
CA ILE A 11 -11.71 -6.32 19.31
C ILE A 11 -12.69 -7.05 18.37
N ALA A 12 -13.95 -6.62 18.34
CA ALA A 12 -14.95 -7.20 17.44
C ALA A 12 -14.59 -6.97 15.97
N ALA A 13 -14.05 -5.80 15.61
CA ALA A 13 -13.63 -5.49 14.25
C ALA A 13 -12.51 -6.43 13.76
N ILE A 14 -11.43 -6.57 14.55
CA ILE A 14 -10.29 -7.42 14.16
C ILE A 14 -10.61 -8.92 14.22
N GLN A 15 -11.58 -9.32 15.05
CA GLN A 15 -12.11 -10.67 15.02
C GLN A 15 -12.97 -10.92 13.77
N ASN A 16 -13.89 -10.02 13.45
CA ASN A 16 -14.74 -10.16 12.27
C ASN A 16 -13.91 -10.18 10.98
N ALA A 17 -12.77 -9.46 10.96
CA ALA A 17 -11.80 -9.52 9.88
C ALA A 17 -10.93 -10.79 9.87
N GLY A 18 -11.04 -11.66 10.89
CA GLY A 18 -10.33 -12.93 10.99
C GLY A 18 -8.90 -12.87 11.56
N TYR A 19 -8.42 -11.67 11.95
CA TYR A 19 -7.03 -11.47 12.39
C TYR A 19 -6.77 -11.91 13.84
N VAL A 20 -7.80 -11.96 14.68
CA VAL A 20 -7.70 -12.39 16.09
C VAL A 20 -8.89 -13.27 16.47
N ASN A 21 -8.61 -14.50 16.90
CA ASN A 21 -9.64 -15.48 17.28
C ASN A 21 -9.81 -15.66 18.81
N GLY A 22 -8.96 -15.01 19.61
CA GLY A 22 -8.92 -15.23 21.06
C GLY A 22 -8.19 -16.51 21.45
N PHE A 23 -8.35 -16.92 22.70
CA PHE A 23 -7.74 -18.11 23.29
C PHE A 23 -8.72 -19.29 23.25
N GLU A 24 -8.20 -20.52 23.37
CA GLU A 24 -9.00 -21.75 23.41
C GLU A 24 -10.04 -21.78 24.54
N ASP A 25 -9.81 -21.02 25.62
CA ASP A 25 -10.74 -20.87 26.75
C ASP A 25 -11.93 -19.93 26.45
N GLY A 26 -12.02 -19.42 25.22
CA GLY A 26 -13.07 -18.51 24.76
C GLY A 26 -12.87 -17.05 25.19
N THR A 27 -11.75 -16.73 25.86
CA THR A 27 -11.41 -15.36 26.24
C THR A 27 -10.56 -14.65 25.18
N TYR A 28 -10.53 -13.32 25.20
CA TYR A 28 -9.61 -12.51 24.39
C TYR A 28 -8.40 -12.01 25.19
N GLY A 29 -8.30 -12.36 26.48
CA GLY A 29 -7.21 -11.92 27.34
C GLY A 29 -7.04 -10.40 27.44
N VAL A 30 -8.13 -9.63 27.44
CA VAL A 30 -8.09 -8.16 27.53
C VAL A 30 -7.24 -7.71 28.73
N GLY A 31 -6.27 -6.83 28.49
CA GLY A 31 -5.34 -6.33 29.52
C GLY A 31 -4.13 -7.22 29.79
N LYS A 32 -4.07 -8.43 29.22
CA LYS A 32 -2.85 -9.26 29.25
C LYS A 32 -1.81 -8.70 28.27
N PRO A 33 -0.51 -8.72 28.61
CA PRO A 33 0.54 -8.35 27.68
C PRO A 33 0.59 -9.33 26.49
N ILE A 34 0.93 -8.81 25.31
CA ILE A 34 1.13 -9.62 24.10
C ILE A 34 2.59 -10.05 23.99
N THR A 35 2.81 -11.29 23.56
CA THR A 35 4.15 -11.82 23.26
C THR A 35 4.56 -11.44 21.84
N ARG A 36 5.85 -11.61 21.52
CA ARG A 36 6.36 -11.44 20.15
C ARG A 36 5.72 -12.44 19.17
N TYR A 37 5.37 -13.63 19.62
CA TYR A 37 4.59 -14.59 18.84
C TYR A 37 3.17 -14.10 18.53
N HIS A 38 2.45 -13.56 19.53
CA HIS A 38 1.12 -12.99 19.27
C HIS A 38 1.20 -11.79 18.31
N MET A 39 2.19 -10.91 18.50
CA MET A 39 2.44 -9.79 17.58
C MET A 39 2.70 -10.27 16.15
N ALA A 40 3.55 -11.31 15.98
CA ALA A 40 3.86 -11.86 14.67
C ALA A 40 2.60 -12.40 13.98
N LEU A 41 1.77 -13.18 14.68
CA LEU A 41 0.53 -13.72 14.12
C LEU A 41 -0.42 -12.62 13.66
N ILE A 42 -0.62 -11.60 14.51
CA ILE A 42 -1.52 -10.48 14.21
C ILE A 42 -1.03 -9.72 12.98
N LEU A 43 0.25 -9.36 12.93
CA LEU A 43 0.79 -8.55 11.83
C LEU A 43 0.89 -9.33 10.52
N ALA A 44 1.34 -10.59 10.55
CA ALA A 44 1.39 -11.40 9.34
C ALA A 44 0.00 -11.56 8.73
N SER A 45 -1.01 -11.84 9.56
CA SER A 45 -2.37 -12.02 9.08
C SER A 45 -3.04 -10.71 8.64
N ALA A 46 -2.83 -9.61 9.37
CA ALA A 46 -3.48 -8.33 9.07
C ALA A 46 -2.93 -7.66 7.81
N PHE A 47 -1.66 -7.92 7.46
CA PHE A 47 -0.97 -7.32 6.33
C PHE A 47 -0.65 -8.32 5.21
N ASP A 48 -1.23 -9.52 5.28
CA ASP A 48 -1.03 -10.63 4.32
C ASP A 48 0.45 -10.92 4.02
N LEU A 49 1.28 -10.87 5.07
CA LEU A 49 2.71 -11.09 4.93
C LEU A 49 2.98 -12.59 4.79
N SER A 50 3.83 -12.93 3.82
CA SER A 50 4.25 -14.29 3.55
C SER A 50 5.76 -14.35 3.33
N ALA A 51 6.34 -15.55 3.47
CA ALA A 51 7.73 -15.80 3.14
C ALA A 51 7.81 -16.79 1.98
N SER A 52 8.71 -16.53 1.04
CA SER A 52 9.02 -17.44 -0.05
C SER A 52 9.79 -18.67 0.43
N ASN A 53 10.57 -18.53 1.52
CA ASN A 53 11.30 -19.62 2.15
C ASN A 53 11.25 -19.56 3.68
N VAL A 54 10.41 -20.41 4.27
CA VAL A 54 10.23 -20.51 5.73
C VAL A 54 11.50 -20.94 6.47
N ASP A 55 12.37 -21.72 5.81
CA ASP A 55 13.58 -22.24 6.43
C ASP A 55 14.78 -21.28 6.33
N ASP A 56 14.65 -20.16 5.60
CA ASP A 56 15.66 -19.10 5.55
C ASP A 56 15.53 -18.12 6.74
N LEU A 57 15.44 -18.70 7.94
CA LEU A 57 15.39 -17.98 9.20
C LEU A 57 16.71 -18.12 9.95
N PRO A 58 17.35 -17.02 10.37
CA PRO A 58 18.58 -17.11 11.16
C PRO A 58 18.30 -17.49 12.63
N PHE A 59 17.02 -17.52 13.05
CA PHE A 59 16.62 -17.71 14.42
C PHE A 59 16.55 -19.18 14.82
N THR A 60 17.26 -19.51 15.90
CA THR A 60 17.37 -20.90 16.39
C THR A 60 16.32 -21.26 17.45
N ASP A 61 15.56 -20.28 17.93
CA ASP A 61 14.61 -20.37 19.06
C ASP A 61 13.14 -20.24 18.64
N VAL A 62 12.84 -20.31 17.35
CA VAL A 62 11.47 -20.22 16.82
C VAL A 62 10.77 -21.58 16.94
N TYR A 63 9.65 -21.61 17.65
CA TYR A 63 8.83 -22.81 17.78
C TYR A 63 8.20 -23.19 16.44
N PRO A 64 8.13 -24.48 16.06
CA PRO A 64 7.65 -24.90 14.74
C PRO A 64 6.32 -24.29 14.28
N GLY A 65 5.34 -24.16 15.19
CA GLY A 65 4.03 -23.57 14.87
C GLY A 65 4.03 -22.07 14.56
N TYR A 66 5.16 -21.38 14.73
CA TYR A 66 5.32 -19.96 14.42
C TYR A 66 6.35 -19.69 13.31
N LYS A 67 6.96 -20.74 12.74
CA LYS A 67 8.02 -20.59 11.74
C LYS A 67 7.56 -19.76 10.55
N ASP A 68 6.43 -20.11 9.93
CA ASP A 68 5.88 -19.42 8.75
C ASP A 68 5.67 -17.94 9.03
N THR A 69 5.05 -17.63 10.17
CA THR A 69 4.76 -16.26 10.60
C THR A 69 6.02 -15.45 10.88
N VAL A 70 7.00 -16.04 11.57
CA VAL A 70 8.26 -15.35 11.88
C VAL A 70 9.10 -15.17 10.62
N ALA A 71 9.08 -16.14 9.70
CA ALA A 71 9.72 -16.03 8.39
C ALA A 71 9.10 -14.89 7.59
N ALA A 72 7.77 -14.82 7.52
CA ALA A 72 7.07 -13.74 6.83
C ALA A 72 7.49 -12.36 7.36
N LEU A 73 7.51 -12.16 8.68
CA LEU A 73 7.96 -10.89 9.25
C LEU A 73 9.45 -10.62 9.00
N TYR A 74 10.30 -11.64 8.95
CA TYR A 74 11.73 -11.48 8.73
C TYR A 74 12.03 -11.10 7.27
N GLU A 75 11.50 -11.86 6.31
CA GLU A 75 11.68 -11.63 4.87
C GLU A 75 11.14 -10.26 4.44
N ASN A 76 10.02 -9.83 5.03
CA ASN A 76 9.43 -8.51 4.80
C ASN A 76 10.03 -7.38 5.66
N ASN A 77 11.19 -7.60 6.30
CA ASN A 77 11.92 -6.59 7.08
C ASN A 77 11.13 -5.95 8.26
N VAL A 78 10.08 -6.64 8.72
CA VAL A 78 9.28 -6.24 9.90
C VAL A 78 10.06 -6.53 11.18
N THR A 79 10.80 -7.65 11.24
CA THR A 79 11.63 -8.01 12.40
C THR A 79 13.05 -8.39 11.99
N ALA A 80 14.04 -7.98 12.79
CA ALA A 80 15.43 -8.45 12.69
C ALA A 80 15.80 -9.46 13.81
N GLY A 81 14.83 -9.84 14.63
CA GLY A 81 15.08 -10.61 15.86
C GLY A 81 15.54 -9.74 17.02
N ARG A 82 15.81 -10.38 18.17
CA ARG A 82 16.41 -9.73 19.35
C ARG A 82 17.94 -9.69 19.24
N THR A 83 18.50 -10.74 18.65
CA THR A 83 19.90 -10.84 18.24
C THR A 83 19.95 -11.45 16.85
N ALA A 84 21.13 -11.57 16.26
CA ALA A 84 21.32 -12.17 14.94
C ALA A 84 20.73 -13.59 14.83
N THR A 85 20.64 -14.36 15.93
CA THR A 85 20.20 -15.77 15.90
C THR A 85 19.06 -16.09 16.86
N THR A 86 18.43 -15.08 17.47
CA THR A 86 17.33 -15.28 18.44
C THR A 86 16.17 -14.33 18.18
N PHE A 87 14.97 -14.87 18.04
CA PHE A 87 13.73 -14.11 17.91
C PHE A 87 13.14 -13.68 19.26
N ASP A 88 13.31 -14.49 20.31
CA ASP A 88 12.75 -14.30 21.66
C ASP A 88 11.21 -14.23 21.67
N GLY A 89 10.56 -15.20 21.01
CA GLY A 89 9.12 -15.16 20.69
C GLY A 89 8.16 -15.09 21.89
N SER A 90 8.55 -15.64 23.05
CA SER A 90 7.73 -15.63 24.27
C SER A 90 7.84 -14.33 25.07
N ALA A 91 8.80 -13.46 24.77
CA ALA A 91 8.95 -12.19 25.47
C ALA A 91 7.82 -11.21 25.11
N TYR A 92 7.46 -10.38 26.08
CA TYR A 92 6.44 -9.35 25.88
C TYR A 92 6.94 -8.19 25.02
N VAL A 93 6.04 -7.63 24.24
CA VAL A 93 6.30 -6.48 23.37
C VAL A 93 5.93 -5.18 24.10
N THR A 94 6.86 -4.23 24.14
CA THR A 94 6.58 -2.87 24.64
C THR A 94 5.77 -2.06 23.62
N ARG A 95 5.09 -1.00 24.06
CA ARG A 95 4.33 -0.12 23.15
C ARG A 95 5.20 0.47 22.02
N GLY A 96 6.44 0.87 22.34
CA GLY A 96 7.38 1.40 21.34
C GLY A 96 7.78 0.34 20.32
N GLN A 97 8.06 -0.88 20.75
CA GLN A 97 8.35 -1.99 19.84
C GLN A 97 7.14 -2.33 18.95
N MET A 98 5.93 -2.39 19.52
CA MET A 98 4.72 -2.65 18.74
C MET A 98 4.50 -1.59 17.66
N ALA A 99 4.73 -0.31 17.97
CA ALA A 99 4.64 0.77 17.00
C ALA A 99 5.62 0.60 15.84
N VAL A 100 6.87 0.23 16.14
CA VAL A 100 7.90 -0.04 15.11
C VAL A 100 7.49 -1.23 14.22
N PHE A 101 7.01 -2.33 14.80
CA PHE A 101 6.57 -3.48 14.01
C PHE A 101 5.36 -3.14 13.13
N LEU A 102 4.40 -2.38 13.66
CA LEU A 102 3.23 -1.97 12.91
C LEU A 102 3.59 -1.09 11.71
N VAL A 103 4.44 -0.07 11.91
CA VAL A 103 4.88 0.81 10.80
C VAL A 103 5.59 0.01 9.73
N LYS A 104 6.50 -0.89 10.11
CA LYS A 104 7.22 -1.73 9.14
C LYS A 104 6.30 -2.70 8.41
N ALA A 105 5.27 -3.23 9.06
CA ALA A 105 4.28 -4.08 8.40
C ALA A 105 3.42 -3.29 7.40
N ILE A 106 3.06 -2.04 7.74
CA ILE A 106 2.40 -1.12 6.81
C ILE A 106 3.31 -0.84 5.61
N GLU A 107 4.57 -0.46 5.83
CA GLU A 107 5.53 -0.20 4.74
C GLU A 107 5.77 -1.43 3.85
N ALA A 108 5.73 -2.63 4.41
CA ALA A 108 5.88 -3.87 3.64
C ALA A 108 4.67 -4.18 2.75
N SER A 109 3.45 -3.92 3.24
CA SER A 109 2.21 -4.18 2.50
C SER A 109 1.78 -3.02 1.61
N TYR A 110 2.22 -1.80 1.96
CA TYR A 110 1.95 -0.54 1.27
C TYR A 110 3.24 0.20 0.89
N PRO A 111 4.14 -0.41 0.10
CA PRO A 111 5.42 0.22 -0.21
C PRO A 111 5.24 1.47 -1.06
N HIS A 112 6.09 2.45 -0.78
CA HIS A 112 6.31 3.58 -1.65
C HIS A 112 7.26 3.16 -2.77
N LEU A 113 6.90 3.46 -4.00
CA LEU A 113 7.71 3.15 -5.17
C LEU A 113 7.74 4.30 -6.16
N GLU A 114 8.89 4.45 -6.82
CA GLU A 114 9.10 5.36 -7.93
C GLU A 114 9.32 4.52 -9.18
N VAL A 115 8.48 4.73 -10.20
CA VAL A 115 8.52 3.95 -11.44
C VAL A 115 9.69 4.40 -12.31
N ILE A 116 10.54 3.45 -12.69
CA ILE A 116 11.65 3.68 -13.63
C ILE A 116 11.23 3.24 -15.04
N GLU A 117 10.71 2.03 -15.19
CA GLU A 117 10.35 1.44 -16.47
C GLU A 117 9.24 0.39 -16.29
N ILE A 118 8.38 0.23 -17.29
CA ILE A 118 7.43 -0.89 -17.39
C ILE A 118 7.89 -1.80 -18.53
N LYS A 119 8.13 -3.08 -18.23
CA LYS A 119 8.71 -4.03 -19.18
C LYS A 119 8.28 -5.46 -18.92
N ASN A 120 7.79 -6.15 -19.94
CA ASN A 120 7.49 -7.60 -19.90
C ASN A 120 6.72 -8.01 -18.63
N ASP A 121 5.58 -7.37 -18.38
CA ASP A 121 4.70 -7.62 -17.22
C ASP A 121 5.32 -7.31 -15.85
N LYS A 122 6.35 -6.45 -15.83
CA LYS A 122 6.98 -5.95 -14.62
C LYS A 122 7.00 -4.44 -14.58
N VAL A 123 6.92 -3.92 -13.36
CA VAL A 123 7.24 -2.54 -13.01
C VAL A 123 8.62 -2.54 -12.35
N ILE A 124 9.58 -1.90 -13.00
CA ILE A 124 10.92 -1.68 -12.47
C ILE A 124 10.88 -0.37 -11.70
N THR A 125 11.30 -0.42 -10.43
CA THR A 125 11.22 0.72 -9.50
C THR A 125 12.56 0.96 -8.83
N THR A 126 12.67 2.08 -8.10
CA THR A 126 13.85 2.39 -7.27
C THR A 126 14.10 1.39 -6.14
N THR A 127 13.07 0.62 -5.73
CA THR A 127 13.15 -0.34 -4.63
C THR A 127 13.18 -1.80 -5.08
N GLY A 128 13.03 -2.07 -6.37
CA GLY A 128 13.10 -3.42 -6.94
C GLY A 128 12.17 -3.64 -8.13
N GLU A 129 12.02 -4.90 -8.51
CA GLU A 129 11.10 -5.33 -9.57
C GLU A 129 9.81 -5.86 -8.95
N TYR A 130 8.67 -5.43 -9.49
CA TYR A 130 7.35 -5.89 -9.11
C TYR A 130 6.63 -6.50 -10.31
N THR A 131 5.87 -7.57 -10.07
CA THR A 131 4.78 -7.99 -10.96
C THR A 131 3.50 -7.30 -10.52
N PHE A 132 2.42 -7.45 -11.29
CA PHE A 132 1.13 -6.86 -10.96
C PHE A 132 -0.01 -7.84 -11.25
N ASP A 133 -1.14 -7.62 -10.59
CA ASP A 133 -2.38 -8.33 -10.83
C ASP A 133 -2.93 -8.04 -12.23
N GLU A 134 -3.62 -9.00 -12.85
CA GLU A 134 -4.16 -8.86 -14.22
C GLU A 134 -5.10 -7.65 -14.36
N SER A 135 -5.81 -7.31 -13.28
CA SER A 135 -6.65 -6.11 -13.18
C SER A 135 -5.90 -4.79 -13.42
N LEU A 136 -4.58 -4.77 -13.25
CA LEU A 136 -3.72 -3.60 -13.44
C LEU A 136 -2.98 -3.59 -14.78
N SER A 137 -3.27 -4.54 -15.68
CA SER A 137 -2.59 -4.67 -16.98
C SER A 137 -2.78 -3.46 -17.89
N ASN A 138 -3.94 -2.80 -17.85
CA ASN A 138 -4.17 -1.54 -18.55
C ASN A 138 -3.27 -0.42 -18.01
N ILE A 139 -3.12 -0.36 -16.69
CA ILE A 139 -2.31 0.65 -16.00
C ILE A 139 -0.84 0.47 -16.34
N PHE A 140 -0.30 -0.72 -16.10
CA PHE A 140 1.10 -1.03 -16.37
C PHE A 140 1.31 -1.53 -17.81
N SER A 141 0.87 -0.71 -18.76
CA SER A 141 0.94 -0.97 -20.20
C SER A 141 1.94 -0.08 -20.92
N ALA A 142 2.26 -0.42 -22.17
CA ALA A 142 3.09 0.43 -23.03
C ALA A 142 2.45 1.80 -23.30
N GLU A 143 1.10 1.88 -23.34
CA GLU A 143 0.34 3.11 -23.56
C GLU A 143 0.61 4.13 -22.44
N ASN A 144 0.57 3.67 -21.18
CA ASN A 144 0.79 4.52 -20.01
C ASN A 144 2.26 4.72 -19.65
N SER A 145 3.19 4.01 -20.29
CA SER A 145 4.60 3.96 -19.89
C SER A 145 5.28 5.32 -19.78
N GLN A 146 4.97 6.26 -20.68
CA GLN A 146 5.53 7.60 -20.66
C GLN A 146 4.93 8.45 -19.55
N ALA A 147 3.61 8.38 -19.33
CA ALA A 147 2.93 9.11 -18.27
C ALA A 147 3.34 8.60 -16.87
N LEU A 148 3.60 7.29 -16.76
CA LEU A 148 4.03 6.66 -15.52
C LEU A 148 5.53 6.78 -15.22
N ALA A 149 6.36 7.20 -16.19
CA ALA A 149 7.79 7.38 -15.94
C ALA A 149 8.05 8.39 -14.81
N ASN A 150 8.89 8.02 -13.85
CA ASN A 150 9.17 8.78 -12.61
C ASN A 150 7.96 9.03 -11.71
N SER A 151 6.83 8.35 -11.94
CA SER A 151 5.65 8.48 -11.07
C SER A 151 5.92 7.86 -9.71
N ASN A 152 5.49 8.53 -8.65
CA ASN A 152 5.51 7.97 -7.30
C ASN A 152 4.16 7.28 -7.02
N MET A 153 4.19 6.15 -6.33
CA MET A 153 2.98 5.45 -5.93
C MET A 153 3.11 4.90 -4.53
N ILE A 154 1.97 4.82 -3.84
CA ILE A 154 1.78 3.89 -2.73
C ILE A 154 0.89 2.79 -3.26
N VAL A 155 1.39 1.57 -3.28
CA VAL A 155 0.67 0.41 -3.82
C VAL A 155 0.34 -0.57 -2.72
N ASN A 156 -0.72 -1.37 -2.87
CA ASN A 156 -0.89 -2.56 -2.04
C ASN A 156 -0.18 -3.74 -2.72
N VAL A 157 0.58 -4.52 -1.95
CA VAL A 157 1.31 -5.69 -2.47
C VAL A 157 1.04 -6.95 -1.66
N ALA A 158 1.06 -8.08 -2.37
CA ALA A 158 1.26 -9.41 -1.78
C ALA A 158 2.64 -9.91 -2.20
N GLY A 159 3.64 -9.75 -1.33
CA GLY A 159 5.05 -9.92 -1.70
C GLY A 159 5.47 -8.91 -2.76
N SER A 160 6.03 -9.35 -3.88
CA SER A 160 6.39 -8.48 -5.02
C SER A 160 5.30 -8.39 -6.11
N ASN A 161 4.06 -8.77 -5.80
CA ASN A 161 2.92 -8.64 -6.71
C ASN A 161 2.02 -7.47 -6.29
N ILE A 162 1.93 -6.44 -7.12
CA ILE A 162 1.06 -5.28 -6.90
C ILE A 162 -0.39 -5.71 -7.11
N LYS A 163 -1.21 -5.46 -6.09
CA LYS A 163 -2.65 -5.77 -6.07
C LYS A 163 -3.55 -4.56 -6.28
N GLY A 164 -3.03 -3.37 -6.00
CA GLY A 164 -3.78 -2.13 -6.20
C GLY A 164 -2.90 -0.91 -5.99
N ILE A 165 -3.44 0.24 -6.37
CA ILE A 165 -2.79 1.55 -6.21
C ILE A 165 -3.61 2.35 -5.21
N SER A 166 -2.98 2.75 -4.11
CA SER A 166 -3.59 3.57 -3.06
C SER A 166 -3.33 5.05 -3.26
N VAL A 167 -2.12 5.41 -3.72
CA VAL A 167 -1.77 6.77 -4.13
C VAL A 167 -1.05 6.71 -5.46
N LEU A 168 -1.39 7.61 -6.38
CA LEU A 168 -0.72 7.77 -7.66
C LEU A 168 -0.29 9.22 -7.83
N VAL A 169 1.00 9.46 -8.09
CA VAL A 169 1.53 10.80 -8.40
C VAL A 169 2.10 10.78 -9.81
N LEU A 170 1.42 11.45 -10.73
CA LEU A 170 1.85 11.60 -12.11
C LEU A 170 2.82 12.78 -12.21
N ASN A 171 4.11 12.46 -12.28
CA ASN A 171 5.21 13.44 -12.28
C ASN A 171 5.68 13.84 -13.69
N ASN A 172 5.14 13.22 -14.73
CA ASN A 172 5.61 13.43 -16.09
C ASN A 172 4.51 13.99 -16.98
N GLY A 173 4.90 14.95 -17.80
CA GLY A 173 4.05 15.72 -18.69
C GLY A 173 4.53 15.66 -20.13
N GLY A 174 3.63 15.98 -21.05
CA GLY A 174 3.93 16.08 -22.47
C GLY A 174 4.33 17.49 -22.89
N THR A 175 3.80 17.89 -24.03
CA THR A 175 3.88 19.26 -24.55
C THR A 175 2.47 19.70 -24.95
N ILE A 176 2.26 21.00 -25.18
CA ILE A 176 0.97 21.53 -25.62
C ILE A 176 0.39 20.82 -26.86
N ASP A 177 1.25 20.46 -27.82
CA ASP A 177 0.84 19.80 -29.07
C ASP A 177 0.69 18.27 -28.92
N ASN A 178 1.32 17.71 -27.88
CA ASN A 178 1.35 16.27 -27.63
C ASN A 178 1.37 16.01 -26.12
N PRO A 179 0.23 16.16 -25.43
CA PRO A 179 0.12 15.85 -24.01
C PRO A 179 0.33 14.35 -23.79
N LEU A 180 0.91 13.98 -22.65
CA LEU A 180 0.99 12.58 -22.25
C LEU A 180 -0.37 12.10 -21.78
N VAL A 181 -0.75 10.89 -22.19
CA VAL A 181 -2.03 10.29 -21.80
C VAL A 181 -1.79 9.25 -20.71
N PHE A 182 -2.51 9.39 -19.61
CA PHE A 182 -2.71 8.35 -18.62
C PHE A 182 -4.15 7.83 -18.72
N ASN A 183 -4.29 6.60 -19.19
CA ASN A 183 -5.55 5.90 -19.35
C ASN A 183 -5.73 4.91 -18.19
N GLY A 184 -6.63 5.24 -17.27
CA GLY A 184 -6.93 4.43 -16.08
C GLY A 184 -7.61 3.10 -16.41
N GLY A 185 -8.22 2.95 -17.60
CA GLY A 185 -8.88 1.71 -18.01
C GLY A 185 -9.89 1.18 -16.97
N ASP A 186 -10.67 2.10 -16.38
CA ASP A 186 -11.65 1.86 -15.30
C ASP A 186 -11.04 1.49 -13.94
N LEU A 187 -9.75 1.82 -13.71
CA LEU A 187 -9.11 1.67 -12.41
C LEU A 187 -9.89 2.43 -11.33
N GLU A 188 -10.08 1.77 -10.20
CA GLU A 188 -10.54 2.38 -8.96
C GLU A 188 -9.36 2.67 -8.03
N VAL A 189 -9.12 3.95 -7.76
CA VAL A 189 -8.14 4.41 -6.77
C VAL A 189 -8.90 4.78 -5.50
N TYR A 190 -8.68 4.01 -4.43
CA TYR A 190 -9.34 4.21 -3.14
C TYR A 190 -8.69 5.28 -2.26
N GLY A 191 -7.59 5.87 -2.71
CA GLY A 191 -6.96 7.03 -2.09
C GLY A 191 -6.83 8.18 -3.07
N GLU A 192 -5.72 8.90 -2.96
CA GLU A 192 -5.50 10.17 -3.64
C GLU A 192 -4.75 10.00 -4.97
N VAL A 193 -5.07 10.86 -5.93
CA VAL A 193 -4.30 11.00 -7.17
C VAL A 193 -3.73 12.42 -7.23
N TYR A 194 -2.44 12.52 -7.50
CA TYR A 194 -1.74 13.78 -7.66
C TYR A 194 -1.33 13.95 -9.11
N VAL A 195 -1.56 15.16 -9.63
CA VAL A 195 -1.02 15.61 -10.90
C VAL A 195 0.05 16.62 -10.61
N ASN A 196 1.29 16.32 -11.01
CA ASN A 196 2.47 17.10 -10.66
C ASN A 196 3.25 17.58 -11.90
N ALA A 197 2.60 17.62 -13.06
CA ALA A 197 3.16 18.13 -14.29
C ALA A 197 2.07 18.65 -15.23
N ASP A 198 2.42 19.65 -16.03
CA ASP A 198 1.60 20.16 -17.12
C ASP A 198 1.52 19.17 -18.30
N TYR A 199 0.57 19.43 -19.21
CA TYR A 199 0.40 18.73 -20.48
C TYR A 199 0.17 17.22 -20.28
N ILE A 200 -0.70 16.89 -19.34
CA ILE A 200 -1.17 15.54 -19.10
C ILE A 200 -2.67 15.45 -19.34
N LYS A 201 -3.09 14.32 -19.90
CA LYS A 201 -4.48 13.93 -20.06
C LYS A 201 -4.74 12.70 -19.21
N ILE A 202 -5.65 12.82 -18.25
CA ILE A 202 -6.10 11.70 -17.42
C ILE A 202 -7.46 11.26 -17.93
N GLN A 203 -7.63 9.96 -18.16
CA GLN A 203 -8.91 9.43 -18.63
C GLN A 203 -9.29 8.07 -18.06
N ASN A 204 -10.60 7.78 -18.03
CA ASN A 204 -11.19 6.49 -17.63
C ASN A 204 -10.74 6.02 -16.24
N LEU A 205 -10.99 6.84 -15.22
CA LEU A 205 -10.48 6.62 -13.87
C LEU A 205 -11.55 6.92 -12.83
N THR A 206 -11.65 6.10 -11.78
CA THR A 206 -12.48 6.39 -10.60
C THR A 206 -11.56 6.69 -9.42
N ILE A 207 -11.66 7.88 -8.83
CA ILE A 207 -10.90 8.29 -7.65
C ILE A 207 -11.88 8.47 -6.50
N TYR A 208 -11.83 7.59 -5.51
CA TYR A 208 -12.70 7.70 -4.32
C TYR A 208 -12.19 8.71 -3.30
N GLY A 209 -10.88 8.98 -3.29
CA GLY A 209 -10.27 10.08 -2.56
C GLY A 209 -10.30 11.37 -3.35
N ASP A 210 -9.31 12.22 -3.10
CA ASP A 210 -9.19 13.52 -3.74
C ASP A 210 -8.29 13.47 -4.98
N LEU A 211 -8.52 14.39 -5.91
CA LEU A 211 -7.61 14.71 -7.01
C LEU A 211 -6.85 15.99 -6.66
N ILE A 212 -5.54 15.90 -6.48
CA ILE A 212 -4.70 17.02 -6.08
C ILE A 212 -3.89 17.49 -7.28
N LEU A 213 -3.98 18.77 -7.62
CA LEU A 213 -3.11 19.42 -8.58
C LEU A 213 -2.06 20.22 -7.80
N THR A 214 -0.79 19.86 -7.99
CA THR A 214 0.30 20.53 -7.28
C THR A 214 0.61 21.89 -7.89
N GLU A 215 1.51 22.65 -7.25
CA GLU A 215 2.03 23.92 -7.78
C GLU A 215 2.73 23.80 -9.15
N ASN A 216 3.04 22.58 -9.62
CA ASN A 216 3.67 22.33 -10.91
C ASN A 216 2.66 22.21 -12.07
N VAL A 217 1.36 22.28 -11.79
CA VAL A 217 0.31 22.33 -12.82
C VAL A 217 -0.07 23.79 -13.03
N THR A 218 0.51 24.43 -14.04
CA THR A 218 0.37 25.87 -14.30
C THR A 218 -0.27 26.19 -15.64
N ASP A 219 -0.18 25.27 -16.60
CA ASP A 219 -0.67 25.42 -17.96
C ASP A 219 -1.89 24.51 -18.19
N GLN A 220 -1.71 23.39 -18.90
CA GLN A 220 -2.78 22.55 -19.42
C GLN A 220 -2.89 21.22 -18.67
N LEU A 221 -4.11 20.91 -18.22
CA LEU A 221 -4.52 19.60 -17.76
C LEU A 221 -5.84 19.22 -18.45
N GLU A 222 -5.90 18.01 -18.99
CA GLU A 222 -7.12 17.43 -19.53
C GLU A 222 -7.64 16.30 -18.64
N ILE A 223 -8.92 16.37 -18.28
CA ILE A 223 -9.60 15.34 -17.49
C ILE A 223 -10.82 14.86 -18.28
N VAL A 224 -10.89 13.56 -18.58
CA VAL A 224 -11.93 12.95 -19.42
C VAL A 224 -12.45 11.67 -18.79
N ASP A 225 -13.75 11.53 -18.56
CA ASP A 225 -14.32 10.30 -17.99
C ASP A 225 -13.64 9.90 -16.65
N VAL A 226 -13.46 10.89 -15.75
CA VAL A 226 -12.91 10.67 -14.41
C VAL A 226 -13.98 10.88 -13.35
N TYR A 227 -14.37 9.82 -12.66
CA TYR A 227 -15.30 9.91 -11.53
C TYR A 227 -14.55 10.29 -10.25
N LEU A 228 -15.06 11.28 -9.52
CA LEU A 228 -14.50 11.72 -8.23
C LEU A 228 -15.51 11.47 -7.11
N GLY A 229 -15.11 10.68 -6.12
CA GLY A 229 -15.80 10.52 -4.85
C GLY A 229 -15.43 11.58 -3.80
N GLY A 230 -14.24 12.17 -3.93
CA GLY A 230 -13.76 13.32 -3.15
C GLY A 230 -13.83 14.64 -3.92
N GLU A 231 -12.93 15.56 -3.57
CA GLU A 231 -12.85 16.91 -4.14
C GLU A 231 -11.60 17.07 -5.03
N ILE A 232 -11.59 18.13 -5.84
CA ILE A 232 -10.37 18.59 -6.52
C ILE A 232 -9.70 19.66 -5.66
N TYR A 233 -8.42 19.47 -5.32
CA TYR A 233 -7.61 20.47 -4.61
C TYR A 233 -6.52 21.04 -5.50
N TYR A 234 -6.28 22.33 -5.34
CA TYR A 234 -5.19 23.07 -5.98
C TYR A 234 -4.22 23.53 -4.89
N GLU A 235 -2.95 23.15 -5.00
CA GLU A 235 -1.91 23.65 -4.09
C GLU A 235 -1.46 25.08 -4.42
N SER A 236 -1.68 25.52 -5.67
CA SER A 236 -1.38 26.87 -6.14
C SER A 236 -2.45 27.90 -5.74
N GLU A 237 -2.05 29.17 -5.62
CA GLU A 237 -2.99 30.29 -5.45
C GLU A 237 -3.73 30.66 -6.76
N GLU A 238 -3.16 30.31 -7.92
CA GLU A 238 -3.76 30.54 -9.25
C GLU A 238 -4.31 29.22 -9.82
N GLU A 239 -5.56 29.24 -10.30
CA GLU A 239 -6.20 28.08 -10.93
C GLU A 239 -5.57 27.83 -12.33
N PRO A 240 -5.10 26.60 -12.63
CA PRO A 240 -4.56 26.29 -13.94
C PRO A 240 -5.65 26.30 -15.03
N ASN A 241 -5.24 26.37 -16.29
CA ASN A 241 -6.16 26.32 -17.43
C ASN A 241 -6.60 24.87 -17.70
N ILE A 242 -7.57 24.41 -16.92
CA ILE A 242 -8.03 23.02 -16.93
C ILE A 242 -9.17 22.86 -17.93
N ILE A 243 -9.00 21.90 -18.85
CA ILE A 243 -10.05 21.46 -19.75
C ILE A 243 -10.68 20.20 -19.13
N ILE A 244 -11.82 20.38 -18.48
CA ILE A 244 -12.63 19.26 -17.97
C ILE A 244 -13.68 18.92 -19.03
N LEU A 245 -13.59 17.72 -19.59
CA LEU A 245 -14.58 17.20 -20.54
C LEU A 245 -15.40 16.12 -19.84
N TYR A 246 -16.60 16.55 -19.43
CA TYR A 246 -17.73 15.84 -18.82
C TYR A 246 -17.43 14.60 -17.97
N THR A 247 -17.79 14.74 -16.70
CA THR A 247 -18.06 13.67 -15.74
C THR A 247 -19.59 13.50 -15.64
N GLU A 248 -20.12 12.28 -15.77
CA GLU A 248 -21.50 11.94 -15.30
C GLU A 248 -21.47 11.47 -13.85
#